data_AF-A0A316PLP5-F1
#
_entry.id   AF-A0A316PLP5-F1
#
_cell.length_a   1.000
_cell.length_b   1.000
_cell.length_c   1.000
_cell.angle_alpha   90.00
_cell.angle_beta   90.00
_cell.angle_gamma   90.00
#
_symmetry.space_group_name_H-M   'P 1'
#
loop_
_entity.id
_entity.type
_entity.pdbx_description
1 polymer ?
#
loop_
_entity_poly.entity_id
_entity_poly.type
_entity_poly.pdbx_seq_one_letter_code
_entity_poly.pdbx_strand_id
1 'polypeptide(L)'
;MKKFLSVVIVVKNGACLCFAAWVAIWGVLALAFWPGASLRAGQLLSMLAASLWIGFLQWLCFVRQKGHRLSYAARTMLFAAGLFPVLAACAYFQKWFPPESAAAWAGFTALFFLLLVVITLCFEAVFAIQGKRYEGLLGEYHRRRAGRDAPPRES
;
A
#
# COMPACT_ATOMS: atom_id res chain seq x y z
N MET A 1 23.03 -7.98 -9.30
CA MET A 1 22.26 -7.24 -10.32
C MET A 1 20.79 -7.63 -10.39
N LYS A 2 20.41 -8.92 -10.52
CA LYS A 2 18.99 -9.35 -10.59
C LYS A 2 18.11 -8.89 -9.41
N LYS A 3 18.66 -8.89 -8.18
CA LYS A 3 17.95 -8.40 -6.99
C LYS A 3 17.65 -6.89 -7.06
N PHE A 4 18.62 -6.07 -7.47
CA PHE A 4 18.43 -4.62 -7.59
C PHE A 4 17.40 -4.26 -8.67
N LEU A 5 17.43 -4.93 -9.83
CA LEU A 5 16.45 -4.74 -10.89
C LEU A 5 15.03 -5.12 -10.44
N SER A 6 14.88 -6.24 -9.71
CA SER A 6 13.59 -6.64 -9.15
C SER A 6 13.06 -5.61 -8.14
N VAL A 7 13.94 -5.01 -7.33
CA VAL A 7 13.60 -3.91 -6.42
C VAL A 7 13.09 -2.70 -7.19
N VAL A 8 13.83 -2.25 -8.20
CA VAL A 8 13.45 -1.09 -9.02
C VAL A 8 12.11 -1.34 -9.72
N ILE A 9 11.87 -2.55 -10.21
CA ILE A 9 10.60 -2.91 -10.87
C ILE A 9 9.43 -2.90 -9.88
N VAL A 10 9.60 -3.44 -8.68
CA VAL A 10 8.53 -3.46 -7.65
C VAL A 10 8.20 -2.03 -7.19
N VAL A 11 9.22 -1.22 -6.91
CA VAL A 11 9.06 0.19 -6.54
C VAL A 11 8.38 0.98 -7.66
N LYS A 12 8.86 0.82 -8.90
CA LYS A 12 8.29 1.47 -10.09
C LYS A 12 6.83 1.10 -10.27
N ASN A 13 6.50 -0.19 -10.21
CA ASN A 13 5.13 -0.66 -10.44
C ASN A 13 4.20 -0.16 -9.33
N GLY A 14 4.63 -0.19 -8.07
CA GLY A 14 3.87 0.38 -6.95
C GLY A 14 3.63 1.89 -7.12
N ALA A 15 4.69 2.64 -7.40
CA ALA A 15 4.60 4.09 -7.63
C ALA A 15 3.70 4.43 -8.83
N CYS A 16 3.81 3.69 -9.93
CA CYS A 16 3.01 3.90 -11.13
C CYS A 16 1.52 3.61 -10.88
N LEU A 17 1.20 2.53 -10.15
CA LEU A 17 -0.17 2.21 -9.78
C LEU A 17 -0.77 3.26 -8.83
N CYS A 18 -0.02 3.70 -7.83
CA CYS A 18 -0.45 4.76 -6.92
C CYS A 18 -0.69 6.08 -7.67
N PHE A 19 0.22 6.45 -8.57
CA PHE A 19 0.08 7.64 -9.40
C PHE A 19 -1.15 7.56 -10.32
N ALA A 20 -1.32 6.44 -11.02
CA ALA A 20 -2.45 6.23 -11.93
C ALA A 20 -3.79 6.24 -11.17
N ALA A 21 -3.87 5.58 -10.01
CA ALA A 21 -5.06 5.61 -9.17
C ALA A 21 -5.39 7.04 -8.72
N TRP A 22 -4.39 7.81 -8.30
CA TRP A 22 -4.59 9.17 -7.83
C TRP A 22 -5.05 10.11 -8.94
N VAL A 23 -4.41 10.05 -10.12
CA VAL A 23 -4.81 10.83 -11.30
C VAL A 23 -6.21 10.43 -11.78
N ALA A 24 -6.57 9.14 -11.73
CA ALA A 24 -7.90 8.67 -12.09
C ALA A 24 -8.97 9.20 -11.13
N ILE A 25 -8.74 9.13 -9.81
CA ILE A 25 -9.65 9.69 -8.80
C ILE A 25 -9.83 11.19 -9.05
N TRP A 26 -8.73 11.92 -9.25
CA TRP A 26 -8.79 13.36 -9.52
C TRP A 26 -9.53 13.67 -10.82
N GLY A 27 -9.30 12.89 -11.88
CA GLY A 27 -10.00 13.04 -13.15
C GLY A 27 -11.50 12.81 -13.03
N VAL A 28 -11.94 11.79 -12.29
CA VAL A 28 -13.36 11.54 -12.03
C VAL A 28 -13.98 12.67 -11.22
N LEU A 29 -13.31 13.17 -10.18
CA LEU A 29 -13.80 14.31 -9.40
C LEU A 29 -13.89 15.58 -10.25
N ALA A 30 -12.89 15.85 -11.09
CA ALA A 30 -12.90 17.00 -11.99
C ALA A 30 -14.07 16.93 -12.99
N LEU A 31 -14.34 15.76 -13.56
CA LEU A 31 -15.48 15.57 -14.46
C LEU A 31 -16.84 15.72 -13.75
N ALA A 32 -16.95 15.23 -12.51
CA ALA A 32 -18.21 15.23 -11.77
C ALA A 32 -18.57 16.58 -11.13
N PHE A 33 -17.57 17.33 -10.65
CA PHE A 33 -17.81 18.52 -9.82
C PHE A 33 -17.26 19.83 -10.42
N TRP A 34 -16.20 19.78 -11.24
CA TRP A 34 -15.54 20.99 -11.78
C TRP A 34 -15.16 20.85 -13.25
N PRO A 35 -16.13 20.98 -14.18
CA PRO A 35 -15.86 20.95 -15.61
C PRO A 35 -14.89 22.09 -15.98
N GLY A 36 -13.66 21.74 -16.38
CA GLY A 36 -12.61 22.71 -16.75
C GLY A 36 -11.45 22.85 -15.76
N ALA A 37 -11.47 22.14 -14.63
CA ALA A 37 -10.35 22.10 -13.71
C ALA A 37 -9.11 21.45 -14.36
N SER A 38 -8.11 22.27 -14.68
CA SER A 38 -6.82 21.81 -15.22
C SER A 38 -5.81 21.60 -14.10
N LEU A 39 -5.21 20.42 -14.05
CA LEU A 39 -4.09 20.13 -13.14
C LEU A 39 -2.84 20.89 -13.61
N ARG A 40 -2.27 21.72 -12.73
CA ARG A 40 -1.04 22.45 -13.04
C ARG A 40 0.13 21.46 -13.15
N ALA A 41 1.05 21.68 -14.09
CA ALA A 41 2.22 20.79 -14.27
C ALA A 41 3.02 20.56 -12.98
N GLY A 42 3.14 21.59 -12.12
CA GLY A 42 3.78 21.47 -10.81
C GLY A 42 3.06 20.52 -9.84
N GLN A 43 1.72 20.49 -9.87
CA GLN A 43 0.93 19.59 -9.03
C GLN A 43 1.10 18.14 -9.49
N LEU A 44 1.08 17.90 -10.81
CA LEU A 44 1.36 16.59 -11.39
C LEU A 44 2.76 16.08 -11.02
N LEU A 45 3.78 16.95 -11.05
CA LEU A 45 5.14 16.58 -10.67
C LEU A 45 5.25 16.28 -9.17
N SER A 46 4.57 17.06 -8.32
CA SER A 46 4.50 16.79 -6.88
C SER A 46 3.84 15.45 -6.56
N MET A 47 2.77 15.11 -7.31
CA MET A 47 2.06 13.83 -7.23
C MET A 47 2.96 12.67 -7.64
N LEU A 48 3.70 12.83 -8.73
CA LEU A 48 4.65 11.83 -9.20
C LEU A 48 5.78 11.60 -8.19
N ALA A 49 6.36 12.68 -7.65
CA ALA A 49 7.39 12.61 -6.62
C ALA A 49 6.88 11.92 -5.34
N ALA A 50 5.68 12.25 -4.89
CA ALA A 50 5.03 11.60 -3.75
C ALA A 50 4.80 10.10 -4.01
N SER A 51 4.38 9.74 -5.23
CA SER A 51 4.16 8.35 -5.64
C SER A 51 5.44 7.53 -5.62
N LEU A 52 6.55 8.10 -6.11
CA LEU A 52 7.87 7.47 -6.05
C LEU A 52 8.33 7.28 -4.59
N TRP A 53 8.09 8.27 -3.73
CA TRP A 53 8.42 8.18 -2.32
C TRP A 53 7.61 7.10 -1.59
N ILE A 54 6.31 7.01 -1.88
CA ILE A 54 5.44 5.94 -1.37
C ILE A 54 5.98 4.57 -1.80
N GLY A 55 6.31 4.39 -3.09
CA GLY A 55 6.87 3.14 -3.59
C GLY A 55 8.20 2.77 -2.92
N PHE A 56 9.05 3.77 -2.66
CA PHE A 56 10.32 3.57 -1.94
C PHE A 56 10.09 3.12 -0.48
N LEU A 57 9.18 3.78 0.23
CA LEU A 57 8.81 3.42 1.60
C LEU A 57 8.16 2.03 1.67
N GLN A 58 7.30 1.68 0.71
CA GLN A 58 6.70 0.34 0.61
C GLN A 58 7.78 -0.73 0.47
N TRP A 59 8.78 -0.50 -0.39
CA TRP A 59 9.89 -1.44 -0.54
C TRP A 59 10.73 -1.55 0.74
N LEU A 60 11.04 -0.41 1.36
CA LEU A 60 11.86 -0.36 2.57
C LEU A 60 11.20 -1.09 3.75
N CYS A 61 9.90 -0.87 3.95
CA CYS A 61 9.15 -1.39 5.09
C CYS A 61 8.65 -2.82 4.90
N PHE A 62 8.27 -3.21 3.67
CA PHE A 62 7.62 -4.51 3.42
C PHE A 62 8.48 -5.51 2.63
N VAL A 63 9.41 -5.09 1.77
CA VAL A 63 10.18 -6.00 0.90
C VAL A 63 11.59 -6.29 1.42
N ARG A 64 12.23 -5.33 2.10
CA ARG A 64 13.67 -5.42 2.40
C ARG A 64 14.05 -6.40 3.52
N GLN A 65 13.17 -6.74 4.45
CA GLN A 65 13.57 -7.48 5.65
C GLN A 65 13.27 -8.98 5.60
N LYS A 66 14.28 -9.75 5.21
CA LYS A 66 14.33 -11.22 5.30
C LYS A 66 14.87 -11.77 6.64
N GLY A 67 15.12 -10.92 7.65
CA GLY A 67 15.90 -11.33 8.83
C GLY A 67 15.39 -10.94 10.21
N HIS A 68 14.41 -10.04 10.35
CA HIS A 68 13.95 -9.58 11.67
C HIS A 68 12.43 -9.72 11.81
N ARG A 69 11.98 -10.31 12.93
CA ARG A 69 10.56 -10.51 13.29
C ARG A 69 9.89 -9.19 13.71
N LEU A 70 10.04 -8.13 12.92
CA LEU A 70 9.24 -6.92 13.12
C LEU A 70 7.78 -7.27 12.83
N SER A 71 6.91 -7.05 13.83
CA SER A 71 5.47 -7.24 13.68
C SER A 71 4.93 -6.39 12.53
N TYR A 72 3.87 -6.86 11.89
CA TYR A 72 3.23 -6.13 10.79
C TYR A 72 2.84 -4.69 11.22
N ALA A 73 2.38 -4.53 12.47
CA ALA A 73 2.10 -3.23 13.08
C ALA A 73 3.31 -2.29 13.13
N ALA A 74 4.50 -2.78 13.51
CA ALA A 74 5.71 -1.96 13.54
C ALA A 74 6.13 -1.48 12.13
N ARG A 75 5.89 -2.30 11.10
CA ARG A 75 6.17 -1.93 9.69
C ARG A 75 5.20 -0.85 9.21
N THR A 76 3.92 -0.99 9.56
CA THR A 76 2.89 0.01 9.25
C THR A 76 3.17 1.33 9.96
N MET A 77 3.62 1.30 11.23
CA MET A 77 4.03 2.51 11.95
C MET A 77 5.23 3.20 11.31
N LEU A 78 6.26 2.45 10.89
CA LEU A 78 7.42 3.03 10.19
C LEU A 78 7.03 3.65 8.85
N PHE A 79 6.14 2.98 8.11
CA PHE A 79 5.58 3.52 6.87
C PHE A 79 4.80 4.81 7.11
N ALA A 80 3.92 4.83 8.12
CA ALA A 80 3.15 6.01 8.50
C ALA A 80 4.06 7.18 8.92
N ALA A 81 5.05 6.91 9.77
CA ALA A 81 6.02 7.90 10.24
C ALA A 81 6.88 8.47 9.11
N GLY A 82 7.20 7.69 8.07
CA GLY A 82 7.94 8.17 6.90
C GLY A 82 7.08 8.88 5.85
N LEU A 83 5.82 8.48 5.72
CA LEU A 83 4.91 9.00 4.70
C LEU A 83 4.22 10.30 5.13
N PHE A 84 3.73 10.35 6.38
CA PHE A 84 3.00 11.50 6.91
C PHE A 84 3.77 12.83 6.81
N PRO A 85 5.03 12.96 7.26
CA PRO A 85 5.74 14.23 7.20
C PRO A 85 6.02 14.68 5.76
N VAL A 86 6.24 13.74 4.83
CA VAL A 86 6.46 14.08 3.42
C VAL A 86 5.18 14.56 2.76
N LEU A 87 4.04 13.89 3.03
CA LEU A 87 2.74 14.36 2.56
C LEU A 87 2.36 15.72 3.18
N ALA A 88 2.60 15.92 4.48
CA ALA A 88 2.36 17.19 5.14
C ALA A 88 3.23 18.32 4.57
N ALA A 89 4.51 18.04 4.28
CA ALA A 89 5.41 18.99 3.62
C ALA A 89 4.90 19.32 2.20
N CYS A 90 4.51 18.33 1.41
CA CYS A 90 3.92 18.56 0.08
C CYS A 90 2.65 19.42 0.18
N ALA A 91 1.75 19.12 1.11
CA ALA A 91 0.51 19.87 1.32
C ALA A 91 0.81 21.34 1.71
N TYR A 92 1.83 21.57 2.54
CA TYR A 92 2.26 22.91 2.93
C TYR A 92 2.86 23.70 1.75
N PHE A 93 3.84 23.13 1.05
CA PHE A 93 4.51 23.80 -0.08
C PHE A 93 3.58 24.04 -1.27
N GLN A 94 2.63 23.15 -1.52
CA GLN A 94 1.66 23.29 -2.59
C GLN A 94 0.39 24.06 -2.17
N LYS A 95 0.35 24.57 -0.93
CA LYS A 95 -0.80 25.32 -0.37
C LYS A 95 -2.14 24.61 -0.62
N TRP A 96 -2.18 23.28 -0.41
CA TRP A 96 -3.42 22.51 -0.59
C TRP A 96 -4.50 22.94 0.40
N PHE A 97 -4.10 23.39 1.59
CA PHE A 97 -4.99 23.87 2.63
C PHE A 97 -4.52 25.23 3.16
N PRO A 98 -5.44 26.09 3.64
CA PRO A 98 -5.07 27.32 4.33
C PRO A 98 -4.26 26.97 5.58
N PRO A 99 -3.01 27.46 5.70
CA PRO A 99 -2.13 27.13 6.83
C PRO A 99 -2.71 27.60 8.18
N GLU A 100 -3.54 28.64 8.15
CA GLU A 100 -4.24 29.24 9.30
C GLU A 100 -5.35 28.34 9.89
N SER A 101 -5.84 27.36 9.12
CA SER A 101 -6.99 26.54 9.52
C SER A 101 -6.56 25.24 10.21
N ALA A 102 -6.44 25.28 11.54
CA ALA A 102 -6.13 24.08 12.33
C ALA A 102 -7.11 22.92 12.08
N ALA A 103 -8.38 23.23 11.78
CA ALA A 103 -9.40 22.24 11.44
C ALA A 103 -9.10 21.47 10.14
N ALA A 104 -8.52 22.12 9.12
CA ALA A 104 -8.19 21.45 7.87
C ALA A 104 -7.02 20.48 8.04
N TRP A 105 -6.00 20.88 8.82
CA TRP A 105 -4.88 20.01 9.17
C TRP A 105 -5.29 18.83 10.06
N ALA A 106 -6.22 19.05 11.00
CA ALA A 106 -6.81 17.98 11.81
C ALA A 106 -7.58 16.98 10.93
N GLY A 107 -8.40 17.48 10.00
CA GLY A 107 -9.13 16.64 9.04
C GLY A 107 -8.21 15.84 8.12
N PHE A 108 -7.16 16.47 7.61
CA PHE A 108 -6.11 15.80 6.83
C PHE A 108 -5.44 14.66 7.61
N THR A 109 -5.03 14.94 8.85
CA THR A 109 -4.38 13.96 9.71
C THR A 109 -5.32 12.80 10.04
N ALA A 110 -6.58 13.09 10.39
CA ALA A 110 -7.59 12.08 10.66
C ALA A 110 -7.85 11.20 9.43
N LEU A 111 -8.00 11.80 8.25
CA LEU A 111 -8.21 11.09 6.99
C LEU A 111 -7.01 10.19 6.63
N PHE A 112 -5.80 10.68 6.86
CA PHE A 112 -4.58 9.89 6.63
C PHE A 112 -4.57 8.62 7.49
N PHE A 113 -4.81 8.74 8.80
CA PHE A 113 -4.84 7.58 9.69
C PHE A 113 -6.02 6.66 9.39
N LEU A 114 -7.19 7.20 9.03
CA LEU A 114 -8.35 6.41 8.64
C LEU A 114 -8.04 5.54 7.41
N LEU A 115 -7.51 6.15 6.34
CA LEU A 115 -7.12 5.43 5.12
C LEU A 115 -6.02 4.40 5.40
N LEU A 116 -5.03 4.76 6.23
CA LEU A 116 -3.98 3.85 6.64
C LEU A 116 -4.57 2.61 7.34
N VAL A 117 -5.48 2.79 8.29
CA VAL A 117 -6.15 1.70 9.01
C VAL A 117 -6.97 0.84 8.05
N VAL A 118 -7.81 1.45 7.21
CA VAL A 118 -8.64 0.74 6.23
C VAL A 118 -7.79 -0.11 5.29
N ILE A 119 -6.73 0.46 4.72
CA ILE A 119 -5.83 -0.27 3.81
C ILE A 119 -5.12 -1.40 4.56
N THR A 120 -4.64 -1.14 5.77
CA THR A 120 -3.96 -2.15 6.61
C THR A 120 -4.87 -3.33 6.92
N LEU A 121 -6.11 -3.07 7.31
CA LEU A 121 -7.12 -4.09 7.59
C LEU A 121 -7.49 -4.87 6.32
N CYS A 122 -7.66 -4.20 5.19
CA CYS A 122 -7.89 -4.86 3.90
C CYS A 122 -6.76 -5.83 3.55
N PHE A 123 -5.50 -5.41 3.71
CA PHE A 123 -4.36 -6.30 3.49
C PHE A 123 -4.37 -7.48 4.46
N GLU A 124 -4.56 -7.24 5.76
CA GLU A 124 -4.62 -8.30 6.76
C GLU A 124 -5.72 -9.32 6.47
N ALA A 125 -6.92 -8.86 6.10
CA ALA A 125 -8.04 -9.73 5.70
C ALA A 125 -7.70 -10.57 4.46
N VAL A 126 -7.11 -9.97 3.42
CA VAL A 126 -6.68 -10.70 2.22
C VAL A 126 -5.63 -11.75 2.57
N PHE A 127 -4.63 -11.42 3.38
CA PHE A 127 -3.61 -12.37 3.82
C PHE A 127 -4.18 -13.49 4.70
N ALA A 128 -5.14 -13.18 5.58
CA ALA A 128 -5.82 -14.18 6.39
C ALA A 128 -6.63 -15.17 5.52
N ILE A 129 -7.33 -14.68 4.50
CA ILE A 129 -8.06 -15.53 3.53
C ILE A 129 -7.09 -16.42 2.74
N GLN A 130 -5.99 -15.85 2.23
CA GLN A 130 -4.98 -16.60 1.51
C GLN A 130 -4.32 -17.66 2.40
N GLY A 131 -4.00 -17.33 3.66
CA GLY A 131 -3.45 -18.27 4.64
C GLY A 131 -4.35 -19.49 4.85
N LYS A 132 -5.66 -19.28 5.04
CA LYS A 132 -6.65 -20.37 5.12
C LYS A 132 -6.69 -21.22 3.85
N ARG A 133 -6.54 -20.60 2.68
CA ARG A 133 -6.51 -21.30 1.39
C ARG A 133 -5.25 -22.18 1.25
N TYR A 134 -4.10 -21.73 1.74
CA TYR A 134 -2.86 -22.51 1.76
C TYR A 134 -2.92 -23.67 2.76
N GLU A 135 -3.48 -23.47 3.95
CA GLU A 135 -3.69 -24.56 4.92
C GLU A 135 -4.62 -25.66 4.38
N GLY A 136 -5.69 -25.28 3.68
CA GLY A 136 -6.59 -26.25 3.03
C GLY A 136 -5.87 -27.13 2.01
N LEU A 137 -5.02 -26.54 1.16
CA LEU A 137 -4.23 -27.27 0.16
C LEU A 137 -3.18 -28.20 0.79
N LEU A 138 -2.55 -27.78 1.89
CA LEU A 138 -1.60 -28.62 2.64
C LEU A 138 -2.31 -29.78 3.33
N GLY A 139 -3.50 -29.55 3.89
CA GLY A 139 -4.35 -30.58 4.49
C GLY A 139 -4.77 -31.65 3.47
N GLU A 140 -5.15 -31.23 2.26
CA GLU A 140 -5.44 -32.17 1.17
C GLU A 140 -4.21 -32.96 0.72
N TYR A 141 -3.04 -32.32 0.65
CA TYR A 141 -1.79 -33.00 0.30
C TYR A 141 -1.42 -34.06 1.34
N HIS A 142 -1.52 -33.75 2.64
CA HIS A 142 -1.29 -34.69 3.73
C HIS A 142 -2.31 -35.84 3.71
N ARG A 143 -3.60 -35.57 3.46
CA ARG A 143 -4.62 -36.64 3.32
C ARG A 143 -4.35 -37.56 2.14
N ARG A 144 -3.98 -37.01 0.97
CA ARG A 144 -3.66 -37.82 -0.23
C ARG A 144 -2.42 -38.69 -0.01
N ARG A 145 -1.44 -38.20 0.74
CA ARG A 145 -0.23 -38.96 1.08
C ARG A 145 -0.55 -40.06 2.09
N ALA A 146 -1.27 -39.74 3.16
CA ALA A 146 -1.71 -40.71 4.16
C ALA A 146 -2.63 -41.81 3.57
N GLY A 147 -3.48 -41.48 2.60
CA GLY A 147 -4.32 -42.46 1.90
C GLY A 147 -3.58 -43.32 0.88
N ARG A 148 -2.43 -42.85 0.36
CA ARG A 148 -1.56 -43.63 -0.54
C ARG A 148 -0.69 -44.63 0.22
N ASP A 149 -0.31 -44.29 1.45
CA ASP A 149 0.50 -45.13 2.33
C ASP A 149 -0.36 -46.07 3.22
N ALA A 150 -1.69 -46.06 3.05
CA ALA A 150 -2.60 -46.94 3.79
C ALA A 150 -2.56 -48.37 3.22
N PRO A 151 -2.39 -49.41 4.06
CA PRO A 151 -2.37 -50.79 3.59
C PRO A 151 -3.72 -51.16 2.96
N PRO A 152 -3.73 -52.03 1.92
CA PRO A 152 -4.96 -52.48 1.30
C PRO A 152 -5.85 -53.11 2.36
N ARG A 153 -7.12 -52.70 2.40
CA ARG A 153 -8.11 -53.31 3.28
C ARG A 153 -8.32 -54.74 2.79
N GLU A 154 -7.79 -55.70 3.54
CA GLU A 154 -8.09 -57.12 3.34
C GLU A 154 -9.61 -57.31 3.52
N SER A 155 -10.26 -57.71 2.43
CA SER A 155 -11.66 -58.12 2.37
C SER A 155 -11.74 -59.63 2.28
#